data_AF-A0A452Y9X8-F1
#
_entry.id   AF-A0A452Y9X8-F1
#
_cell.length_a   1.000
_cell.length_b   1.000
_cell.length_c   1.000
_cell.angle_alpha   90.00
_cell.angle_beta   90.00
_cell.angle_gamma   90.00
#
_symmetry.space_group_name_H-M   'P 1'
#
loop_
_entity.id
_entity.type
_entity.pdbx_description
1 polymer ?
#
loop_
_entity_poly.entity_id
_entity_poly.type
_entity_poly.pdbx_seq_one_letter_code
_entity_poly.pdbx_strand_id
1 'polypeptide(L)' 'MKQVAGKSKLELAQFAELQAFAQFASALDKTSQNQLARGRRLRELLKQSQANPLPVEEQITTIYTGTRGYLDSLEIER' A
#
# COMPACT_ATOMS: atom_id res chain seq x y z
N MET A 1 -11.92 -5.75 -11.03
CA MET A 1 -11.30 -4.43 -10.73
C MET A 1 -12.01 -3.64 -9.61
N LYS A 2 -13.31 -3.27 -9.74
CA LYS A 2 -14.05 -2.46 -8.75
C LYS A 2 -13.93 -2.95 -7.28
N GLN A 3 -14.06 -4.25 -7.06
CA GLN A 3 -14.01 -4.84 -5.71
C GLN A 3 -12.66 -4.68 -5.00
N VAL A 4 -11.56 -4.67 -5.76
CA VAL A 4 -10.20 -4.62 -5.22
C VAL A 4 -9.70 -3.19 -5.13
N ALA A 5 -9.95 -2.40 -6.19
CA ALA A 5 -9.55 -1.00 -6.26
C ALA A 5 -10.25 -0.12 -5.22
N GLY A 6 -11.51 -0.40 -4.87
CA GLY A 6 -12.26 0.38 -3.87
C GLY A 6 -11.64 0.31 -2.47
N LYS A 7 -11.20 -0.88 -2.05
CA LYS A 7 -10.52 -1.07 -0.76
C LYS A 7 -9.14 -0.42 -0.75
N SER A 8 -8.36 -0.63 -1.81
CA SER A 8 -7.02 -0.04 -1.96
C SER A 8 -7.05 1.49 -1.88
N LYS A 9 -8.04 2.15 -2.51
CA LYS A 9 -8.21 3.61 -2.44
C LYS A 9 -8.42 4.12 -1.01
N LEU A 10 -9.26 3.43 -0.23
CA LEU A 10 -9.55 3.83 1.15
C LEU A 10 -8.33 3.62 2.05
N GLU A 11 -7.64 2.49 1.92
CA GLU A 11 -6.44 2.17 2.70
C GLU A 11 -5.30 3.16 2.42
N LEU A 12 -5.09 3.56 1.17
CA LEU A 12 -4.09 4.56 0.81
C LEU A 12 -4.42 5.96 1.36
N ALA A 13 -5.71 6.32 1.44
CA ALA A 13 -6.12 7.58 2.05
C ALA A 13 -5.82 7.60 3.55
N GLN A 14 -6.20 6.54 4.27
CA GLN A 14 -5.89 6.38 5.70
C GLN A 14 -4.39 6.34 5.96
N PHE A 15 -3.63 5.67 5.09
CA PHE A 15 -2.17 5.67 5.16
C PHE A 15 -1.57 7.07 5.02
N ALA A 16 -2.07 7.89 4.08
CA ALA A 16 -1.54 9.24 3.89
C ALA A 16 -1.77 10.12 5.13
N GLU A 17 -2.95 10.02 5.75
CA GLU A 17 -3.28 10.71 7.01
C GLU A 17 -2.39 10.23 8.15
N LEU A 18 -2.25 8.91 8.33
CA LEU A 18 -1.43 8.31 9.37
C LEU A 18 0.06 8.62 9.15
N GLN A 19 0.53 8.66 7.91
CA GLN A 19 1.93 8.99 7.58
C GLN A 19 2.26 10.43 7.96
N ALA A 20 1.34 11.37 7.72
CA ALA A 20 1.52 12.76 8.14
C ALA A 20 1.53 12.87 9.67
N PHE A 21 0.59 12.20 10.36
CA PHE A 21 0.52 12.20 11.82
C PHE A 21 1.76 11.57 12.48
N ALA A 22 2.25 10.47 11.91
CA ALA A 22 3.40 9.72 12.40
C ALA A 22 4.72 10.51 12.36
N GLN A 23 4.80 11.61 11.60
CA GLN A 23 5.99 12.48 11.60
C GLN A 23 6.11 13.29 12.90
N PHE A 24 5.01 13.45 13.65
CA PHE A 24 4.95 14.25 14.87
C PHE A 24 4.84 13.41 16.15
N ALA A 25 4.55 12.11 16.01
CA ALA A 25 4.38 11.20 17.14
C ALA A 25 5.68 10.44 17.44
N SER A 26 6.11 10.43 18.72
CA SER A 26 7.33 9.74 19.17
C SER A 26 7.14 8.24 19.38
N ALA A 27 5.91 7.80 19.69
CA ALA A 27 5.57 6.39 19.88
C ALA A 27 4.27 6.06 19.15
N LEU A 28 4.36 5.11 18.22
CA LEU A 28 3.22 4.54 17.51
C LEU A 28 2.94 3.15 18.08
N ASP A 29 1.67 2.83 18.28
CA ASP A 29 1.26 1.48 18.64
C ASP A 29 1.52 0.50 17.48
N LYS A 30 1.54 -0.79 17.77
CA LYS A 30 1.84 -1.83 16.78
C LYS A 30 0.85 -1.82 15.60
N THR A 31 -0.39 -1.41 15.84
CA THR A 31 -1.42 -1.32 14.79
C THR A 31 -1.07 -0.23 13.78
N SER A 32 -0.75 0.98 14.24
CA SER A 32 -0.34 2.07 13.36
C SER A 32 0.97 1.77 12.64
N GLN A 33 1.93 1.11 13.30
CA GLN A 33 3.17 0.69 12.64
C GLN A 33 2.90 -0.28 11.47
N ASN A 34 2.01 -1.26 11.67
CA ASN A 34 1.64 -2.20 10.62
C ASN A 34 0.91 -1.51 9.46
N GLN A 35 0.00 -0.58 9.76
CA GLN A 35 -0.71 0.20 8.73
C GLN A 35 0.25 1.07 7.91
N LEU A 36 1.23 1.71 8.56
CA LEU A 36 2.28 2.47 7.87
C LEU A 36 3.14 1.56 6.98
N ALA A 37 3.54 0.39 7.49
CA ALA A 37 4.36 -0.55 6.73
C ALA A 37 3.60 -1.04 5.48
N ARG A 38 2.34 -1.42 5.62
CA ARG A 38 1.50 -1.85 4.49
C ARG A 38 1.25 -0.73 3.49
N GLY A 39 0.94 0.48 3.96
CA GLY A 39 0.69 1.63 3.08
C GLY A 39 1.93 2.03 2.26
N ARG A 40 3.13 1.89 2.82
CA ARG A 40 4.39 2.04 2.07
C ARG A 40 4.49 1.01 0.94
N ARG A 41 4.21 -0.27 1.22
CA ARG A 41 4.24 -1.34 0.19
C ARG A 41 3.22 -1.11 -0.91
N LEU A 42 2.00 -0.72 -0.55
CA LEU A 42 0.95 -0.39 -1.52
C LEU A 42 1.38 0.74 -2.45
N ARG A 43 2.09 1.75 -1.93
CA ARG A 43 2.61 2.85 -2.74
C ARG A 43 3.69 2.40 -3.72
N GLU A 44 4.55 1.48 -3.32
CA GLU A 44 5.57 0.88 -4.20
C GLU A 44 4.95 0.06 -5.33
N LEU A 45 3.92 -0.73 -5.05
CA LEU A 45 3.21 -1.53 -6.07
C LEU A 45 2.56 -0.68 -7.16
N LEU A 46 2.26 0.60 -6.87
CA LEU A 46 1.69 1.54 -7.83
C LEU A 46 2.74 2.24 -8.69
N LYS A 47 4.05 2.04 -8.42
CA LYS A 47 5.09 2.56 -9.29
C LYS A 47 5.13 1.76 -10.59
N GLN A 48 5.10 2.47 -11.71
CA GLN A 48 5.18 1.87 -13.05
C GLN A 48 6.24 2.62 -13.87
N SER A 49 7.07 1.86 -14.57
CA SER A 49 8.03 2.40 -15.54
C SER A 49 7.28 3.05 -16.72
N GLN A 50 7.87 4.09 -17.29
CA GLN A 50 7.29 4.77 -18.44
C GLN A 50 7.09 3.79 -19.61
N ALA A 51 5.94 3.92 -20.30
CA ALA A 51 5.56 3.09 -21.45
C ALA A 51 5.50 1.58 -21.17
N ASN A 52 5.34 1.16 -19.91
CA ASN A 52 5.16 -0.24 -19.52
C ASN A 52 3.76 -0.47 -18.92
N PRO A 53 2.70 -0.55 -19.75
CA PRO A 53 1.35 -0.79 -19.25
C PRO A 53 1.19 -2.23 -18.77
N LEU A 54 0.59 -2.40 -17.59
CA LEU A 54 0.20 -3.73 -17.11
C LEU A 54 -1.19 -4.10 -17.65
N PRO A 55 -1.43 -5.34 -18.08
CA PRO A 55 -2.77 -5.81 -18.41
C PRO A 55 -3.68 -5.85 -17.16
N VAL A 56 -4.99 -5.84 -17.38
CA VAL A 56 -6.01 -5.64 -16.32
C VAL A 56 -5.94 -6.75 -15.26
N GLU A 57 -5.69 -7.98 -15.68
CA GLU A 57 -5.51 -9.17 -14.84
C GLU A 57 -4.30 -9.07 -13.92
N GLU A 58 -3.18 -8.55 -14.42
CA GLU A 58 -1.98 -8.30 -13.62
C GLU A 58 -2.22 -7.16 -12.63
N GLN A 59 -2.84 -6.07 -13.06
CA GLN A 59 -3.21 -4.97 -12.16
C GLN A 59 -4.10 -5.46 -11.00
N ILE A 60 -5.08 -6.32 -11.28
CA ILE A 60 -5.96 -6.89 -10.25
C ILE A 60 -5.14 -7.74 -9.26
N THR A 61 -4.25 -8.58 -9.77
CA THR A 61 -3.42 -9.47 -8.95
C THR A 61 -2.45 -8.68 -8.07
N THR A 62 -1.82 -7.64 -8.63
CA THR A 62 -0.92 -6.72 -7.92
C THR A 62 -1.64 -5.98 -6.79
N ILE A 63 -2.83 -5.43 -7.06
CA ILE A 63 -3.60 -4.73 -6.03
C ILE A 63 -4.10 -5.73 -4.96
N TYR A 64 -4.52 -6.93 -5.36
CA TYR A 64 -5.05 -7.95 -4.45
C TYR A 64 -3.99 -8.47 -3.47
N THR A 65 -2.78 -8.77 -3.96
CA THR A 65 -1.66 -9.25 -3.13
C THR A 65 -1.24 -8.21 -2.10
N GLY A 66 -1.21 -6.93 -2.47
CA GLY A 66 -0.94 -5.82 -1.56
C GLY A 66 -2.03 -5.61 -0.50
N THR A 67 -3.31 -5.56 -0.90
CA THR A 67 -4.42 -5.31 0.04
C THR A 67 -4.67 -6.46 1.02
N ARG A 68 -4.35 -7.71 0.65
CA ARG A 68 -4.47 -8.88 1.52
C ARG A 68 -3.27 -9.10 2.45
N GLY A 69 -2.21 -8.30 2.34
CA GLY A 69 -1.03 -8.40 3.21
C GLY A 69 -0.10 -9.57 2.85
N TYR A 70 -0.21 -10.16 1.66
CA TYR A 70 0.72 -11.22 1.23
C TYR A 70 2.15 -10.72 1.04
N LEU A 71 2.34 -9.41 0.98
CA LEU A 71 3.62 -8.74 0.84
C LEU A 71 4.13 -8.17 2.18
N ASP A 72 3.43 -8.38 3.29
CA ASP A 72 3.78 -7.78 4.59
C ASP A 72 5.12 -8.30 5.15
N SER A 73 5.53 -9.50 4.77
CA SER A 73 6.83 -10.09 5.13
C SER A 73 8.00 -9.56 4.29
N LEU A 74 7.72 -8.89 3.17
CA LEU A 74 8.76 -8.38 2.29
C LEU A 74 9.27 -7.04 2.81
N GLU A 75 10.58 -6.90 2.84
CA GLU A 75 11.23 -5.62 3.05
C GLU A 75 11.14 -4.78 1.76
N ILE A 76 10.98 -3.48 1.96
CA ILE A 76 10.97 -2.53 0.85
C ILE A 76 12.38 -1.96 0.77
N GLU A 77 13.10 -2.27 -0.30
CA GLU A 77 14.35 -1.59 -0.60
C GLU A 77 14.06 -0.15 -1.06
N ARG A 78 14.90 0.78 -0.61
CA ARG A 78 14.72 2.23 -0.76
C ARG A 78 15.01 2.73 -2.16
#